data_AF-A0A7L3WW44-F1
#
_entry.id   AF-A0A7L3WW44-F1
#
_cell.length_a   1.000
_cell.length_b   1.000
_cell.length_c   1.000
_cell.angle_alpha   90.00
_cell.angle_beta   90.00
_cell.angle_gamma   90.00
#
_symmetry.space_group_name_H-M   'P 1'
#
loop_
_entity.id
_entity.type
_entity.pdbx_description
1 polymer ?
#
loop_
_entity_poly.entity_id
_entity_poly.type
_entity_poly.pdbx_seq_one_letter_code
_entity_poly.pdbx_strand_id
1 'polypeptide(L)'
;PEWSSPACQQLSGVTQTCATKTLGRDNVAYFCYPFTLDMFFTQGEESEDTLPQWPVLYFEVLSLDFWQRYRVEGYGSLVLPASPGLHQLTISTWRPVELGTVAELRRFFIGGSPELEDITYVRIPSTFK
;
A
#
# COMPACT_ATOMS: atom_id res chain seq x y z
N PRO A 1 -14.94 -20.12 1.39
CA PRO A 1 -13.47 -20.13 1.59
C PRO A 1 -12.95 -18.79 2.13
N GLU A 2 -12.34 -18.80 3.31
CA GLU A 2 -11.94 -17.57 4.02
C GLU A 2 -10.49 -17.65 4.54
N TRP A 3 -9.80 -16.51 4.49
CA TRP A 3 -8.50 -16.32 5.11
C TRP A 3 -8.68 -15.72 6.50
N SER A 4 -7.94 -16.22 7.49
CA SER A 4 -7.90 -15.68 8.84
C SER A 4 -6.46 -15.52 9.33
N SER A 5 -6.26 -14.68 10.34
CA SER A 5 -4.99 -14.49 11.03
C SER A 5 -5.17 -14.66 12.54
N PRO A 6 -4.09 -14.89 13.31
CA PRO A 6 -4.17 -14.87 14.77
C PRO A 6 -4.76 -13.55 15.28
N ALA A 7 -5.60 -13.61 16.33
CA ALA A 7 -6.29 -12.42 16.85
C ALA A 7 -5.36 -11.32 17.39
N CYS A 8 -4.15 -11.69 17.84
CA CYS A 8 -3.15 -10.75 18.34
C CYS A 8 -2.19 -10.22 17.26
N GLN A 9 -2.28 -10.72 16.02
CA GLN A 9 -1.37 -10.31 14.96
C GLN A 9 -1.72 -8.93 14.43
N GLN A 10 -0.75 -8.03 14.43
CA GLN A 10 -0.92 -6.70 13.85
C GLN A 10 -0.88 -6.80 12.31
N LEU A 11 -1.95 -6.35 11.63
CA LEU A 11 -2.09 -6.42 10.18
C LEU A 11 -1.77 -5.09 9.46
N SER A 12 -1.23 -4.12 10.20
CA SER A 12 -0.81 -2.83 9.67
C SER A 12 0.47 -2.37 10.38
N GLY A 13 1.29 -1.58 9.71
CA GLY A 13 2.54 -1.09 10.28
C GLY A 13 3.06 0.10 9.50
N VAL A 14 4.03 0.81 10.08
CA VAL A 14 4.68 1.98 9.48
C VAL A 14 6.18 1.77 9.58
N THR A 15 6.88 2.04 8.49
CA THR A 15 8.33 1.95 8.45
C THR A 15 8.96 3.16 9.14
N GLN A 16 10.24 3.04 9.48
CA GLN A 16 11.07 4.19 9.85
C GLN A 16 11.17 5.21 8.72
N THR A 17 11.41 6.47 9.10
CA THR A 17 11.73 7.54 8.14
C THR A 17 13.14 7.33 7.57
N CYS A 18 13.29 7.59 6.26
CA CYS A 18 14.56 7.50 5.56
C CYS A 18 14.81 8.77 4.73
N ALA A 19 16.08 9.19 4.64
CA ALA A 19 16.48 10.27 3.76
C ALA A 19 16.59 9.78 2.31
N THR A 20 16.09 10.58 1.37
CA THR A 20 16.23 10.30 -0.06
C THR A 20 17.66 10.59 -0.52
N LYS A 21 18.14 9.80 -1.48
CA LYS A 21 19.37 10.08 -2.23
C LYS A 21 19.07 10.13 -3.73
N THR A 22 19.84 10.92 -4.46
CA THR A 22 19.72 10.99 -5.91
C THR A 22 20.51 9.86 -6.55
N LEU A 23 19.85 9.05 -7.37
CA LEU A 23 20.46 7.99 -8.18
C LEU A 23 20.16 8.30 -9.65
N GLY A 24 21.17 8.79 -10.38
CA GLY A 24 20.96 9.27 -11.74
C GLY A 24 20.07 10.51 -11.76
N ARG A 25 18.85 10.38 -12.30
CA ARG A 25 17.84 11.46 -12.34
C ARG A 25 16.72 11.29 -11.30
N ASP A 26 16.71 10.18 -10.59
CA ASP A 26 15.62 9.82 -9.68
C ASP A 26 16.03 10.03 -8.23
N ASN A 27 15.04 10.35 -7.39
CA ASN A 27 15.22 10.37 -5.94
C ASN A 27 14.72 9.04 -5.36
N VAL A 28 15.60 8.35 -4.64
CA VAL A 28 15.34 7.00 -4.11
C VAL A 28 15.59 6.98 -2.61
N ALA A 29 14.66 6.38 -1.86
CA ALA A 29 14.83 6.05 -0.45
C ALA A 29 15.01 4.54 -0.30
N TYR A 30 15.95 4.13 0.56
CA TYR A 30 16.19 2.72 0.89
C TYR A 30 15.90 2.51 2.36
N PHE A 31 14.88 1.75 2.67
CA PHE A 31 14.53 1.35 4.04
C PHE A 31 14.29 -0.16 4.08
N CYS A 32 14.32 -0.71 5.28
CA CYS A 32 14.05 -2.12 5.52
C CYS A 32 13.17 -2.23 6.76
N TYR A 33 12.03 -2.88 6.62
CA TYR A 33 11.09 -3.12 7.69
C TYR A 33 10.66 -4.59 7.65
N PRO A 34 11.33 -5.46 8.43
CA PRO A 34 10.96 -6.87 8.50
C PRO A 34 9.66 -7.02 9.28
N PHE A 35 8.74 -7.82 8.75
CA PHE A 35 7.52 -8.23 9.44
C PHE A 35 7.20 -9.69 9.13
N THR A 36 6.40 -10.31 9.98
CA THR A 36 5.90 -11.68 9.81
C THR A 36 4.38 -11.64 9.73
N LEU A 37 3.82 -12.43 8.83
CA LEU A 37 2.39 -12.52 8.57
C LEU A 37 2.00 -14.00 8.58
N ASP A 38 1.29 -14.43 9.62
CA ASP A 38 0.69 -15.75 9.68
C ASP A 38 -0.75 -15.66 9.19
N MET A 39 -1.12 -16.57 8.29
CA MET A 39 -2.47 -16.67 7.72
C MET A 39 -2.89 -18.13 7.57
N PHE A 40 -4.16 -18.39 7.86
CA PHE A 40 -4.79 -19.70 7.76
C PHE A 40 -5.91 -19.65 6.74
N PHE A 41 -5.97 -20.65 5.88
CA PHE A 41 -7.03 -20.80 4.89
C PHE A 41 -8.01 -21.89 5.31
N THR A 42 -9.29 -21.53 5.40
CA THR A 42 -10.37 -22.48 5.69
C THR A 42 -11.27 -22.61 4.46
N GLN A 43 -11.33 -23.82 3.90
CA GLN A 43 -12.27 -24.14 2.83
C GLN A 43 -13.63 -24.49 3.46
N GLY A 44 -14.71 -23.86 2.98
CA GLY A 44 -16.07 -24.15 3.43
C GLY A 44 -16.71 -25.23 2.57
N GLU A 45 -17.63 -26.02 3.15
CA GLU A 45 -18.29 -27.15 2.48
C GLU A 45 -19.10 -26.75 1.22
N GLU A 46 -19.58 -25.50 1.13
CA GLU A 46 -20.37 -24.99 -0.02
C GLU A 46 -19.53 -24.28 -1.11
N SER A 47 -18.20 -24.37 -1.06
CA SER A 47 -17.30 -23.59 -1.94
C SER A 47 -16.56 -24.42 -2.99
N GLU A 48 -17.23 -25.38 -3.61
CA GLU A 48 -16.62 -26.22 -4.65
C GLU A 48 -16.28 -25.45 -5.94
N ASP A 49 -16.96 -24.35 -6.25
CA ASP A 49 -16.81 -23.62 -7.53
C ASP A 49 -16.17 -22.22 -7.43
N THR A 50 -15.79 -21.74 -6.24
CA THR A 50 -15.23 -20.39 -6.07
C THR A 50 -13.77 -20.41 -5.60
N LEU A 51 -12.86 -19.95 -6.47
CA LEU A 51 -11.47 -19.71 -6.10
C LEU A 51 -11.41 -18.65 -4.98
N PRO A 52 -10.64 -18.89 -3.91
CA PRO A 52 -10.51 -17.91 -2.84
C PRO A 52 -9.82 -16.65 -3.33
N GLN A 53 -10.25 -15.50 -2.82
CA GLN A 53 -9.50 -14.27 -3.00
C GLN A 53 -8.21 -14.37 -2.18
N TRP A 54 -7.08 -14.24 -2.86
CA TRP A 54 -5.78 -14.34 -2.22
C TRP A 54 -5.48 -13.09 -1.36
N PRO A 55 -4.72 -13.19 -0.26
CA PRO A 55 -4.45 -12.06 0.61
C PRO A 55 -3.68 -10.94 -0.12
N VAL A 56 -3.99 -9.70 0.26
CA VAL A 56 -3.47 -8.49 -0.39
C VAL A 56 -2.76 -7.62 0.63
N LEU A 57 -1.57 -7.15 0.29
CA LEU A 57 -0.86 -6.09 0.99
C LEU A 57 -1.18 -4.75 0.34
N TYR A 58 -1.52 -3.77 1.18
CA TYR A 58 -1.73 -2.39 0.76
C TYR A 58 -0.58 -1.53 1.24
N PHE A 59 -0.19 -0.57 0.42
CA PHE A 59 0.92 0.33 0.68
C PHE A 59 0.45 1.76 0.55
N GLU A 60 0.80 2.58 1.53
CA GLU A 60 0.72 4.03 1.48
C GLU A 60 2.14 4.58 1.63
N VAL A 61 2.58 5.30 0.61
CA VAL A 61 3.92 5.88 0.54
C VAL A 61 3.84 7.33 0.93
N LEU A 62 4.55 7.69 1.99
CA LEU A 62 4.58 9.03 2.53
C LEU A 62 5.95 9.69 2.35
N SER A 63 5.95 10.99 2.06
CA SER A 63 7.13 11.84 2.22
C SER A 63 6.96 12.75 3.43
N LEU A 64 8.08 13.16 4.02
CA LEU A 64 8.14 14.11 5.14
C LEU A 64 8.86 15.37 4.66
N ASP A 65 8.22 16.53 4.76
CA ASP A 65 8.82 17.80 4.36
C ASP A 65 9.62 18.47 5.49
N PHE A 66 10.30 19.57 5.15
CA PHE A 66 11.11 20.35 6.10
C PHE A 66 10.29 20.89 7.30
N TRP A 67 8.99 21.09 7.13
CA TRP A 67 8.07 21.52 8.18
C TRP A 67 7.49 20.35 9.00
N GLN A 68 8.08 19.16 8.90
CA GLN A 68 7.64 17.95 9.60
C GLN A 68 6.21 17.52 9.23
N ARG A 69 5.77 17.83 8.01
CA ARG A 69 4.45 17.42 7.51
C ARG A 69 4.55 16.20 6.61
N TYR A 70 3.71 15.20 6.88
CA TYR A 70 3.54 14.02 6.04
C TYR A 70 2.69 14.34 4.82
N ARG A 71 3.04 13.72 3.68
CA ARG A 71 2.34 13.89 2.40
C ARG A 71 2.27 12.54 1.70
N VAL A 72 1.09 12.21 1.19
CA VAL A 72 0.93 11.01 0.38
C VAL A 72 1.59 11.20 -0.98
N GLU A 73 2.56 10.34 -1.30
CA GLU A 73 3.20 10.26 -2.61
C GLU A 73 2.56 9.21 -3.51
N GLY A 74 1.95 8.17 -2.93
CA GLY A 74 1.28 7.15 -3.69
C GLY A 74 0.71 6.04 -2.83
N TYR A 75 -0.28 5.36 -3.39
CA TYR A 75 -0.85 4.13 -2.88
C TYR A 75 -0.56 2.99 -3.84
N GLY A 76 -0.38 1.78 -3.31
CA GLY A 76 -0.16 0.58 -4.08
C GLY A 76 -0.81 -0.62 -3.43
N SER A 77 -1.03 -1.67 -4.21
CA SER A 77 -1.50 -2.95 -3.68
C SER A 77 -0.73 -4.10 -4.34
N LEU A 78 -0.61 -5.19 -3.60
CA LEU A 78 0.07 -6.39 -4.05
C LEU A 78 -0.69 -7.62 -3.55
N VAL A 79 -1.12 -8.47 -4.47
CA VAL A 79 -1.60 -9.81 -4.13
C VAL A 79 -0.39 -10.67 -3.79
N LEU A 80 -0.41 -11.36 -2.65
CA LEU A 80 0.72 -12.20 -2.25
C LEU A 80 0.99 -13.32 -3.26
N PRO A 81 2.25 -13.69 -3.53
CA PRO A 81 2.55 -14.85 -4.37
C PRO A 81 1.95 -16.13 -3.78
N ALA A 82 1.22 -16.89 -4.60
CA ALA A 82 0.66 -18.18 -4.20
C ALA A 82 1.71 -19.30 -4.14
N SER A 83 2.85 -19.11 -4.80
CA SER A 83 3.97 -20.05 -4.79
C SER A 83 4.93 -19.78 -3.63
N PRO A 84 5.38 -20.81 -2.90
CA PRO A 84 6.39 -20.66 -1.85
C PRO A 84 7.73 -20.22 -2.45
N GLY A 85 8.52 -19.45 -1.68
CA GLY A 85 9.88 -19.05 -2.06
C GLY A 85 10.21 -17.59 -1.74
N LEU A 86 11.36 -17.15 -2.22
CA LEU A 86 11.80 -15.75 -2.16
C LEU A 86 11.28 -15.00 -3.39
N HIS A 87 10.58 -13.90 -3.17
CA HIS A 87 10.03 -13.07 -4.23
C HIS A 87 10.57 -11.65 -4.12
N GLN A 88 11.04 -11.10 -5.24
CA GLN A 88 11.36 -9.68 -5.37
C GLN A 88 10.31 -9.03 -6.25
N LEU A 89 9.56 -8.08 -5.70
CA LEU A 89 8.37 -7.51 -6.33
C LEU A 89 8.52 -5.99 -6.43
N THR A 90 8.02 -5.43 -7.52
CA THR A 90 7.98 -3.98 -7.74
C THR A 90 6.52 -3.56 -7.84
N ILE A 91 6.12 -2.65 -6.96
CA ILE A 91 4.74 -2.18 -6.85
C ILE A 91 4.68 -0.78 -7.44
N SER A 92 3.92 -0.62 -8.51
CA SER A 92 3.62 0.70 -9.05
C SER A 92 2.62 1.38 -8.15
N THR A 93 2.90 2.63 -7.77
CA THR A 93 2.03 3.42 -6.91
C THR A 93 1.42 4.58 -7.67
N TRP A 94 0.25 5.02 -7.22
CA TRP A 94 -0.46 6.15 -7.79
C TRP A 94 -1.12 6.95 -6.66
N ARG A 95 -1.36 8.24 -6.87
CA ARG A 95 -2.16 9.05 -5.95
C ARG A 95 -3.21 9.84 -6.72
N PRO A 96 -4.33 10.19 -6.10
CA PRO A 96 -5.21 11.22 -6.62
C PRO A 96 -4.43 12.52 -6.84
N VAL A 97 -4.69 13.19 -7.96
CA VAL A 97 -4.10 14.49 -8.29
C VAL A 97 -5.21 15.43 -8.71
N GLU A 98 -5.35 16.55 -8.00
CA GLU A 98 -6.13 17.69 -8.48
C GLU A 98 -5.38 18.35 -9.64
N LEU A 99 -6.08 18.59 -10.75
CA LEU A 99 -5.49 19.25 -11.91
C LEU A 99 -5.35 20.76 -11.69
N GLY A 100 -4.22 21.32 -12.14
CA GLY A 100 -3.98 22.76 -12.21
C GLY A 100 -2.86 23.25 -11.30
N THR A 101 -2.27 24.38 -11.67
CA THR A 101 -1.12 24.99 -10.98
C THR A 101 -1.42 25.37 -9.53
N VAL A 102 -2.67 25.77 -9.23
CA VAL A 102 -3.09 26.13 -7.87
C VAL A 102 -3.06 24.90 -6.94
N ALA A 103 -3.44 23.73 -7.42
CA ALA A 103 -3.39 22.49 -6.65
C ALA A 103 -1.94 22.09 -6.34
N GLU A 104 -1.05 22.18 -7.33
CA GLU A 104 0.39 21.95 -7.15
C GLU A 104 0.99 22.91 -6.11
N LEU A 105 0.65 24.21 -6.17
CA LEU A 105 1.11 25.20 -5.20
C LEU A 105 0.54 24.94 -3.80
N ARG A 106 -0.74 24.57 -3.68
CA ARG A 106 -1.37 24.21 -2.40
C ARG A 106 -0.69 23.00 -1.78
N ARG A 107 -0.39 21.97 -2.59
CA ARG A 107 0.41 20.84 -2.15
C ARG A 107 1.76 21.37 -1.67
N PHE A 108 2.55 22.00 -2.52
CA PHE A 108 3.90 22.44 -2.17
C PHE A 108 3.95 23.26 -0.87
N PHE A 109 3.16 24.33 -0.76
CA PHE A 109 3.25 25.25 0.38
C PHE A 109 2.49 24.77 1.62
N ILE A 110 1.27 24.26 1.46
CA ILE A 110 0.35 24.04 2.58
C ILE A 110 0.25 22.57 2.97
N GLY A 111 0.57 21.65 2.06
CA GLY A 111 0.38 20.21 2.32
C GLY A 111 -0.84 19.61 1.65
N GLY A 112 -1.75 20.44 1.12
CA GLY A 112 -3.04 19.98 0.64
C GLY A 112 -2.95 19.10 -0.62
N SER A 113 -3.42 17.86 -0.52
CA SER A 113 -3.70 17.00 -1.66
C SER A 113 -4.88 16.08 -1.35
N PRO A 114 -5.63 15.59 -2.35
CA PRO A 114 -6.65 14.60 -2.11
C PRO A 114 -6.02 13.27 -1.69
N GLU A 115 -6.67 12.61 -0.74
CA GLU A 115 -6.27 11.32 -0.16
C GLU A 115 -7.43 10.34 -0.28
N LEU A 116 -7.13 9.05 -0.23
CA LEU A 116 -8.17 8.03 -0.21
C LEU A 116 -8.79 7.97 1.19
N GLU A 117 -10.12 7.91 1.25
CA GLU A 117 -10.84 7.68 2.51
C GLU A 117 -10.58 6.26 3.04
N ASP A 118 -10.46 5.29 2.11
CA ASP A 118 -10.13 3.90 2.41
C ASP A 118 -9.01 3.42 1.46
N ILE A 119 -7.93 2.88 2.04
CA ILE A 119 -6.80 2.31 1.30
C ILE A 119 -7.19 1.11 0.42
N THR A 120 -8.33 0.47 0.69
CA THR A 120 -8.82 -0.63 -0.15
C THR A 120 -9.26 -0.16 -1.54
N TYR A 121 -9.59 1.14 -1.71
CA TYR A 121 -9.95 1.74 -3.02
C TYR A 121 -8.78 1.80 -4.01
N VAL A 122 -7.57 1.49 -3.56
CA VAL A 122 -6.42 1.27 -4.44
C VAL A 122 -6.68 0.13 -5.43
N ARG A 123 -7.51 -0.82 -5.04
CA ARG A 123 -7.99 -1.91 -5.88
C ARG A 123 -9.42 -1.62 -6.32
N ILE A 124 -9.81 -2.15 -7.47
CA ILE A 124 -11.21 -2.14 -7.91
C ILE A 124 -12.05 -2.82 -6.82
N PRO A 125 -13.04 -2.13 -6.21
CA PRO A 125 -13.90 -2.74 -5.21
C PRO A 125 -14.60 -3.96 -5.81
N SER A 126 -14.61 -5.08 -5.09
CA SER A 126 -15.33 -6.30 -5.49
C SER A 126 -16.86 -6.10 -5.57
N THR A 127 -17.36 -4.93 -5.14
CA THR A 127 -18.74 -4.48 -5.21
C THR A 127 -19.13 -3.86 -6.55
N PHE A 128 -18.19 -3.64 -7.47
CA PHE A 128 -18.50 -3.23 -8.84
C PHE A 128 -18.96 -4.48 -9.64
N LYS A 129 -20.27 -4.74 -9.60
CA LYS A 129 -20.97 -5.67 -10.51
C LYS A 129 -21.73 -4.88 -11.57
#